data_AF-A0A6A8GGW2-F1
#
_entry.id   AF-A0A6A8GGW2-F1
#
_cell.length_a   1.000
_cell.length_b   1.000
_cell.length_c   1.000
_cell.angle_alpha   90.00
_cell.angle_beta   90.00
_cell.angle_gamma   90.00
#
_symmetry.space_group_name_H-M   'P 1'
#
loop_
_entity.id
_entity.type
_entity.pdbx_description
1 polymer ?
#
loop_
_entity_poly.entity_id
_entity_poly.type
_entity_poly.pdbx_seq_one_letter_code
_entity_poly.pdbx_strand_id
1 'polypeptide(L)'
;MTGDTVQSARQGDERRPDGRERDPEHVRFGERVRTLAAEARQARERFDPPDESAADERALVCARDGVGPAVSLYIEARTGGRMVEFTREEFRLLHRALNDWLTLYARCYGVELDADFTIREAAEVLLRTHNVRDTAQLLTCVPARY
;
A
#
# COMPACT_ATOMS: atom_id res chain seq x y z
N MET A 1 62.81 18.37 37.98
CA MET A 1 61.37 18.68 38.12
C MET A 1 61.11 19.79 37.12
N THR A 2 60.33 19.67 36.04
CA THR A 2 59.25 18.78 35.59
C THR A 2 59.17 19.10 34.09
N GLY A 3 59.30 18.19 33.14
CA GLY A 3 58.35 17.15 32.78
C GLY A 3 58.18 17.22 31.25
N ASP A 4 58.37 16.07 30.62
CA ASP A 4 58.51 15.81 29.19
C ASP A 4 57.19 15.90 28.40
N THR A 5 57.34 16.11 27.09
CA THR A 5 56.60 15.55 25.94
C THR A 5 55.41 14.60 26.23
N VAL A 6 54.26 14.74 25.55
CA VAL A 6 53.73 13.80 24.51
C VAL A 6 52.46 14.36 23.83
N GLN A 7 52.53 14.45 22.51
CA GLN A 7 51.49 14.26 21.48
C GLN A 7 50.29 13.40 21.92
N SER A 8 49.05 13.87 21.73
CA SER A 8 47.90 12.97 21.68
C SER A 8 46.94 13.37 20.57
N ALA A 9 46.94 12.50 19.55
CA ALA A 9 45.92 12.39 18.54
C ALA A 9 44.53 12.21 19.16
N ARG A 10 43.52 12.68 18.43
CA ARG A 10 42.23 12.03 18.11
C ARG A 10 41.36 13.12 17.46
N GLN A 11 41.26 13.15 16.13
CA GLN A 11 40.17 12.45 15.43
C GLN A 11 38.87 12.50 16.24
N GLY A 12 38.24 13.66 16.20
CA GLY A 12 36.80 13.80 16.36
C GLY A 12 36.27 14.24 15.01
N ASP A 13 36.32 13.35 14.02
CA ASP A 13 35.34 13.39 12.93
C ASP A 13 34.01 13.14 13.62
N GLU A 14 33.39 14.23 14.11
CA GLU A 14 32.06 14.21 14.68
C GLU A 14 31.17 13.72 13.55
N ARG A 15 30.89 12.41 13.57
CA ARG A 15 29.84 11.76 12.81
C ARG A 15 28.66 12.72 12.82
N ARG A 16 28.42 13.39 11.70
CA ARG A 16 27.10 13.93 11.43
C ARG A 16 26.16 12.74 11.62
N PRO A 17 25.17 12.80 12.52
CA PRO A 17 24.08 11.89 12.41
C PRO A 17 23.36 12.32 11.12
N ASP A 18 23.72 11.71 9.99
CA ASP A 18 22.88 11.73 8.79
C ASP A 18 21.69 10.80 9.04
N GLY A 19 20.90 11.21 10.02
CA GLY A 19 19.79 10.47 10.57
C GLY A 19 18.76 11.49 11.00
N ARG A 20 18.28 12.30 10.06
CA ARG A 20 17.00 12.98 10.27
C ARG A 20 15.99 11.86 10.46
N GLU A 21 15.56 11.67 11.70
CA GLU A 21 14.45 10.80 12.03
C GLU A 21 13.30 11.14 11.09
N ARG A 22 12.76 10.14 10.38
CA ARG A 22 11.67 10.37 9.42
C ARG A 22 10.52 11.03 10.17
N ASP A 23 9.81 11.92 9.48
CA ASP A 23 8.60 12.53 10.01
C ASP A 23 7.69 11.43 10.61
N PRO A 24 7.24 11.57 11.87
CA PRO A 24 6.37 10.59 12.52
C PRO A 24 5.12 10.24 11.70
N GLU A 25 4.58 11.19 10.93
CA GLU A 25 3.47 10.94 10.01
C GLU A 25 3.90 9.98 8.89
N HIS A 26 5.09 10.18 8.29
CA HIS A 26 5.61 9.28 7.26
C HIS A 26 5.80 7.86 7.79
N VAL A 27 6.30 7.72 9.02
CA VAL A 27 6.47 6.43 9.70
C VAL A 27 5.10 5.76 9.91
N ARG A 28 4.12 6.48 10.45
CA ARG A 28 2.76 5.96 10.71
C ARG A 28 2.07 5.48 9.43
N PHE A 29 2.18 6.23 8.34
CA PHE A 29 1.65 5.81 7.05
C PHE A 29 2.38 4.58 6.51
N GLY A 30 3.70 4.50 6.67
CA GLY A 30 4.49 3.32 6.34
C GLY A 30 4.07 2.06 7.10
N GLU A 31 3.76 2.18 8.40
CA GLU A 31 3.23 1.06 9.20
C GLU A 31 1.87 0.59 8.68
N ARG A 32 0.95 1.53 8.38
CA ARG A 32 -0.37 1.20 7.80
C ARG A 32 -0.23 0.48 6.46
N VAL A 33 0.71 0.90 5.61
CA VAL A 33 1.04 0.20 4.36
C VAL A 33 1.46 -1.25 4.62
N ARG A 34 2.36 -1.48 5.59
CA ARG A 34 2.83 -2.84 5.92
C ARG A 34 1.70 -3.72 6.42
N THR A 35 0.79 -3.18 7.23
CA THR A 35 -0.42 -3.88 7.69
C THR A 35 -1.30 -4.29 6.52
N LEU A 36 -1.63 -3.36 5.62
CA LEU A 36 -2.46 -3.66 4.44
C LEU A 36 -1.83 -4.72 3.53
N ALA A 37 -0.51 -4.67 3.34
CA ALA A 37 0.20 -5.66 2.55
C ALA A 37 0.22 -7.04 3.21
N ALA A 38 0.34 -7.11 4.54
CA ALA A 38 0.25 -8.35 5.28
C ALA A 38 -1.16 -8.96 5.22
N GLU A 39 -2.20 -8.13 5.35
CA GLU A 39 -3.60 -8.53 5.21
C GLU A 39 -3.90 -9.05 3.80
N ALA A 40 -3.50 -8.33 2.76
CA ALA A 40 -3.68 -8.74 1.37
C ALA A 40 -3.01 -10.08 1.08
N ARG A 41 -1.77 -10.24 1.57
CA ARG A 41 -1.03 -11.51 1.45
C ARG A 41 -1.76 -12.65 2.15
N GLN A 42 -2.19 -12.45 3.39
CA GLN A 42 -2.89 -13.48 4.16
C GLN A 42 -4.23 -13.84 3.51
N ALA A 43 -4.97 -12.85 3.02
CA ALA A 43 -6.21 -13.06 2.30
C ALA A 43 -5.97 -13.90 1.05
N ARG A 44 -4.92 -13.60 0.29
CA ARG A 44 -4.54 -14.35 -0.92
C ARG A 44 -4.13 -15.79 -0.60
N GLU A 45 -3.35 -16.01 0.45
CA GLU A 45 -2.91 -17.35 0.87
C GLU A 45 -4.09 -18.23 1.36
N ARG A 46 -5.12 -17.61 1.93
CA ARG A 46 -6.32 -18.30 2.46
C ARG A 46 -7.52 -18.23 1.52
N PHE A 47 -7.35 -17.70 0.32
CA PHE A 47 -8.48 -17.43 -0.54
C PHE A 47 -9.03 -18.73 -1.11
N ASP A 48 -10.30 -18.97 -0.84
CA ASP A 48 -11.10 -19.99 -1.50
C ASP A 48 -12.15 -19.29 -2.36
N PRO A 49 -12.20 -19.54 -3.68
CA PRO A 49 -13.20 -18.94 -4.55
C PRO A 49 -14.62 -19.28 -4.09
N PRO A 50 -15.54 -18.30 -4.04
CA PRO A 50 -16.94 -18.55 -3.73
C PRO A 50 -17.62 -19.31 -4.87
N ASP A 51 -18.78 -19.90 -4.60
CA ASP A 51 -19.70 -20.30 -5.65
C ASP A 51 -20.30 -19.07 -6.37
N GLU A 52 -20.93 -19.30 -7.52
CA GLU A 52 -21.50 -18.24 -8.36
C GLU A 52 -22.56 -17.39 -7.61
N SER A 53 -23.30 -17.99 -6.68
CA SER A 53 -24.35 -17.31 -5.93
C SER A 53 -23.80 -16.33 -4.87
N ALA A 54 -22.61 -16.61 -4.34
CA ALA A 54 -21.90 -15.79 -3.37
C ALA A 54 -20.80 -14.89 -3.99
N ALA A 55 -20.57 -15.00 -5.31
CA ALA A 55 -19.52 -14.28 -6.03
C ALA A 55 -19.60 -12.76 -5.81
N ASP A 56 -20.80 -12.18 -5.95
CA ASP A 56 -21.01 -10.74 -5.85
C ASP A 56 -20.77 -10.19 -4.43
N GLU A 57 -21.24 -10.92 -3.42
CA GLU A 57 -21.02 -10.55 -2.01
C GLU A 57 -19.53 -10.64 -1.65
N ARG A 58 -18.88 -11.73 -2.06
CA ARG A 58 -17.45 -11.93 -1.81
C ARG A 58 -16.60 -10.89 -2.53
N ALA A 59 -16.92 -10.57 -3.77
CA ALA A 59 -16.25 -9.53 -4.54
C ALA A 59 -16.42 -8.15 -3.89
N LEU A 60 -17.62 -7.83 -3.39
CA LEU A 60 -17.86 -6.60 -2.65
C LEU A 60 -17.00 -6.52 -1.39
N VAL A 61 -16.82 -7.62 -0.66
CA VAL A 61 -15.89 -7.68 0.48
C VAL A 61 -14.45 -7.41 0.04
N CYS A 62 -13.96 -8.03 -1.03
CA CYS A 62 -12.62 -7.76 -1.57
C CYS A 62 -12.43 -6.28 -1.96
N ALA A 63 -13.44 -5.67 -2.60
CA ALA A 63 -13.40 -4.27 -2.98
C ALA A 63 -13.43 -3.35 -1.75
N ARG A 64 -14.39 -3.55 -0.85
CA ARG A 64 -14.64 -2.69 0.30
C ARG A 64 -13.55 -2.81 1.36
N ASP A 65 -13.12 -4.02 1.68
CA ASP A 65 -12.23 -4.30 2.80
C ASP A 65 -10.77 -4.41 2.36
N GLY A 66 -10.51 -4.51 1.06
CA GLY A 66 -9.16 -4.59 0.48
C GLY A 66 -8.75 -3.39 -0.36
N VAL A 67 -9.40 -3.21 -1.50
CA VAL A 67 -9.10 -2.12 -2.45
C VAL A 67 -9.33 -0.75 -1.81
N GLY A 68 -10.47 -0.58 -1.12
CA GLY A 68 -10.87 0.67 -0.49
C GLY A 68 -9.82 1.21 0.49
N PRO A 69 -9.38 0.45 1.50
CA PRO A 69 -8.35 0.88 2.44
C PRO A 69 -7.02 1.22 1.79
N ALA A 70 -6.56 0.43 0.80
CA ALA A 70 -5.31 0.71 0.09
C ALA A 70 -5.37 2.05 -0.66
N VAL A 71 -6.43 2.28 -1.44
CA VAL A 71 -6.60 3.51 -2.21
C VAL A 71 -6.83 4.71 -1.29
N SER A 72 -7.64 4.54 -0.24
CA SER A 72 -7.93 5.59 0.73
C SER A 72 -6.66 6.05 1.46
N LEU A 73 -5.76 5.12 1.81
CA LEU A 73 -4.48 5.45 2.43
C LEU A 73 -3.62 6.33 1.53
N TYR A 74 -3.58 6.02 0.22
CA TYR A 74 -2.85 6.83 -0.75
C TYR A 74 -3.46 8.24 -0.92
N ILE A 75 -4.79 8.34 -0.98
CA ILE A 75 -5.47 9.64 -1.08
C ILE A 75 -5.21 10.46 0.18
N GLU A 76 -5.36 9.87 1.37
CA GLU A 76 -5.10 10.54 2.65
C GLU A 76 -3.66 11.06 2.74
N ALA A 77 -2.68 10.30 2.23
CA ALA A 77 -1.28 10.68 2.18
C ALA A 77 -0.98 11.90 1.28
N ARG A 78 -1.89 12.23 0.35
CA ARG A 78 -1.71 13.27 -0.68
C ARG A 78 -2.74 14.40 -0.61
N THR A 79 -3.60 14.40 0.39
CA THR A 79 -4.67 15.39 0.57
C THR A 79 -4.63 16.00 1.97
N GLY A 80 -5.46 17.02 2.22
CA GLY A 80 -5.55 17.65 3.55
C GLY A 80 -4.28 18.43 3.97
N GLY A 81 -3.52 18.95 3.01
CA GLY A 81 -2.26 19.66 3.27
C GLY A 81 -1.07 18.74 3.60
N ARG A 82 -1.28 17.43 3.55
CA ARG A 82 -0.23 16.42 3.77
C ARG A 82 0.52 16.13 2.49
N MET A 83 1.81 15.85 2.63
CA MET A 83 2.68 15.39 1.54
C MET A 83 3.55 14.27 2.06
N VAL A 84 2.91 13.14 2.42
CA VAL A 84 3.61 12.00 3.02
C VAL A 84 4.59 11.38 2.03
N GLU A 85 5.84 11.28 2.45
CA GLU A 85 6.88 10.61 1.68
C GLU A 85 6.94 9.11 2.01
N PHE A 86 6.38 8.30 1.13
CA PHE A 86 6.60 6.85 1.16
C PHE A 86 8.01 6.51 0.69
N THR A 87 8.67 5.58 1.37
CA THR A 87 9.85 4.93 0.82
C THR A 87 9.49 4.11 -0.42
N ARG A 88 10.50 3.76 -1.22
CA ARG A 88 10.32 2.87 -2.37
C ARG A 88 9.69 1.53 -1.98
N GLU A 89 10.04 1.01 -0.81
CA GLU A 89 9.49 -0.24 -0.30
C GLU A 89 8.02 -0.09 0.10
N GLU A 90 7.68 0.95 0.86
CA GLU A 90 6.29 1.22 1.25
C GLU A 90 5.41 1.41 0.00
N PHE A 91 5.88 2.16 -1.00
CA PHE A 91 5.12 2.35 -2.22
C PHE A 91 4.88 1.03 -2.97
N ARG A 92 5.91 0.16 -3.06
CA ARG A 92 5.79 -1.18 -3.66
C ARG A 92 4.81 -2.08 -2.89
N LEU A 93 4.84 -2.03 -1.56
CA LEU A 93 3.92 -2.80 -0.71
C LEU A 93 2.48 -2.36 -0.94
N LEU A 94 2.24 -1.06 -1.08
CA LEU A 94 0.91 -0.52 -1.33
C LEU A 94 0.37 -0.94 -2.71
N HIS A 95 1.21 -0.87 -3.75
CA HIS A 95 0.88 -1.39 -5.08
C HIS A 95 0.57 -2.88 -5.04
N ARG A 96 1.40 -3.67 -4.34
CA ARG A 96 1.20 -5.10 -4.22
C ARG A 96 -0.11 -5.42 -3.50
N ALA A 97 -0.39 -4.75 -2.37
CA ALA A 97 -1.62 -4.95 -1.62
C ALA A 97 -2.86 -4.68 -2.49
N LEU A 98 -2.87 -3.58 -3.25
CA LEU A 98 -3.93 -3.27 -4.20
C LEU A 98 -4.14 -4.41 -5.22
N ASN A 99 -3.06 -4.84 -5.87
CA ASN A 99 -3.14 -5.84 -6.94
C ASN A 99 -3.49 -7.24 -6.43
N ASP A 100 -3.02 -7.61 -5.23
CA ASP A 100 -3.45 -8.84 -4.56
C ASP A 100 -4.97 -8.81 -4.36
N TRP A 101 -5.55 -7.71 -3.85
CA TRP A 101 -6.99 -7.58 -3.68
C TRP A 101 -7.78 -7.55 -5.00
N LEU A 102 -7.29 -6.89 -6.04
CA LEU A 102 -7.94 -6.89 -7.36
C LEU A 102 -7.91 -8.27 -8.03
N THR A 103 -6.83 -9.03 -7.82
CA THR A 103 -6.75 -10.44 -8.25
C THR A 103 -7.81 -11.28 -7.54
N LEU A 104 -7.96 -11.12 -6.22
CA LEU A 104 -8.99 -11.83 -5.45
C LEU A 104 -10.41 -11.43 -5.87
N TYR A 105 -10.61 -10.14 -6.15
CA TYR A 105 -11.87 -9.62 -6.67
C TYR A 105 -12.24 -10.30 -8.00
N ALA A 106 -11.32 -10.39 -8.97
CA ALA A 106 -11.57 -11.08 -10.24
C ALA A 106 -11.83 -12.58 -10.05
N ARG A 107 -11.07 -13.22 -9.14
CA ARG A 107 -11.25 -14.64 -8.79
C ARG A 107 -12.61 -14.98 -8.19
N CYS A 108 -13.28 -14.01 -7.55
CA CYS A 108 -14.67 -14.20 -7.09
C CYS A 108 -15.61 -14.54 -8.25
N TYR A 109 -15.29 -14.09 -9.47
CA TYR A 109 -16.06 -14.34 -10.68
C TYR A 109 -15.44 -15.43 -11.57
N GLY A 110 -14.52 -16.24 -11.03
CA GLY A 110 -13.82 -17.29 -11.77
C GLY A 110 -12.79 -16.78 -12.79
N VAL A 111 -12.39 -15.50 -12.71
CA VAL A 111 -11.39 -14.92 -13.61
C VAL A 111 -10.02 -14.91 -12.93
N GLU A 112 -9.06 -15.60 -13.54
CA GLU A 112 -7.64 -15.45 -13.18
C GLU A 112 -7.09 -14.20 -13.85
N LEU A 113 -6.83 -13.17 -13.04
CA LEU A 113 -6.27 -11.89 -13.47
C LEU A 113 -4.89 -11.71 -12.84
N ASP A 114 -3.87 -11.44 -13.65
CA ASP A 114 -2.58 -10.93 -13.18
C ASP A 114 -2.67 -9.40 -13.11
N ALA A 115 -3.11 -8.88 -11.96
CA ALA A 115 -3.33 -7.46 -11.79
C ALA A 115 -2.00 -6.68 -11.66
N ASP A 116 -1.79 -5.68 -12.51
CA ASP A 116 -0.63 -4.77 -12.46
C ASP A 116 -1.08 -3.32 -12.65
N PHE A 117 -1.87 -2.83 -11.70
CA PHE A 117 -2.33 -1.45 -11.64
C PHE A 117 -1.52 -0.64 -10.65
N THR A 118 -1.39 0.65 -10.92
CA THR A 118 -0.79 1.58 -9.98
C THR A 118 -1.81 2.05 -8.93
N ILE A 119 -1.32 2.33 -7.71
CA ILE A 119 -2.17 2.90 -6.66
C ILE A 119 -2.76 4.26 -7.06
N ARG A 120 -2.02 5.00 -7.91
CA ARG A 120 -2.46 6.27 -8.46
C ARG A 120 -3.64 6.10 -9.41
N GLU A 121 -3.55 5.18 -10.36
CA GLU A 121 -4.66 4.90 -11.30
C GLU A 121 -5.92 4.51 -10.53
N ALA A 122 -5.80 3.63 -9.53
CA ALA A 122 -6.93 3.24 -8.70
C ALA A 122 -7.54 4.42 -7.93
N ALA A 123 -6.71 5.34 -7.42
CA ALA A 123 -7.18 6.57 -6.78
C ALA A 123 -7.90 7.51 -7.75
N GLU A 124 -7.37 7.69 -8.97
CA GLU A 124 -8.00 8.50 -10.00
C GLU A 124 -9.38 7.95 -10.41
N VAL A 125 -9.51 6.64 -10.52
CA VAL A 125 -10.80 5.97 -10.78
C VAL A 125 -11.75 6.10 -9.59
N LEU A 126 -11.27 5.91 -8.36
CA LEU A 126 -12.10 6.06 -7.16
C LEU A 126 -12.63 7.49 -7.00
N LEU A 127 -11.79 8.50 -7.23
CA LEU A 127 -12.22 9.90 -7.20
C LEU A 127 -13.25 10.25 -8.28
N ARG A 128 -13.24 9.53 -9.41
CA ARG A 128 -14.23 9.71 -10.47
C ARG A 128 -15.56 9.05 -10.14
N THR A 129 -15.50 7.82 -9.62
CA THR A 129 -16.69 6.99 -9.39
C THR A 129 -17.35 7.23 -8.04
N HIS A 130 -16.57 7.66 -7.04
CA HIS A 130 -16.95 7.68 -5.63
C HIS A 130 -17.49 6.32 -5.12
N ASN A 131 -17.13 5.23 -5.82
CA ASN A 131 -17.62 3.89 -5.54
C ASN A 131 -16.50 2.87 -5.74
N VAL A 132 -16.12 2.18 -4.66
CA VAL A 132 -15.02 1.21 -4.67
C VAL A 132 -15.33 -0.05 -5.48
N ARG A 133 -16.60 -0.48 -5.52
CA ARG A 133 -17.03 -1.60 -6.37
C ARG A 133 -16.87 -1.22 -7.84
N ASP A 134 -17.34 -0.03 -8.22
CA ASP A 134 -17.23 0.46 -9.60
C ASP A 134 -15.77 0.67 -10.01
N THR A 135 -14.93 1.07 -9.05
CA THR A 135 -13.47 1.18 -9.22
C THR A 135 -12.85 -0.17 -9.52
N ALA A 136 -13.12 -1.19 -8.68
CA ALA A 136 -12.61 -2.54 -8.90
C ALA A 136 -13.09 -3.12 -10.23
N GLN A 137 -14.38 -2.95 -10.56
CA GLN A 137 -14.93 -3.40 -11.84
C GLN A 137 -14.34 -2.63 -13.04
N LEU A 138 -14.08 -1.32 -12.93
CA LEU A 138 -13.45 -0.54 -14.00
C LEU A 138 -12.02 -1.00 -14.27
N LEU A 139 -11.24 -1.24 -13.22
CA LEU A 139 -9.85 -1.67 -13.34
C LEU A 139 -9.77 -3.09 -13.89
N THR A 140 -10.58 -4.01 -13.37
CA THR A 140 -10.52 -5.42 -13.73
C THR A 140 -11.34 -5.78 -14.97
N CYS A 141 -12.30 -4.94 -15.37
CA CYS A 141 -13.33 -5.25 -16.35
C CYS A 141 -14.21 -6.48 -15.99
N VAL A 142 -14.28 -6.82 -14.69
CA VAL A 142 -15.03 -7.96 -14.16
C VAL A 142 -16.01 -7.47 -13.09
N PRO A 143 -17.28 -7.93 -13.06
CA PRO A 143 -17.93 -8.67 -14.13
C PRO A 143 -18.12 -7.77 -15.36
N ALA A 144 -18.28 -8.39 -16.53
CA ALA A 144 -18.54 -7.65 -17.77
C ALA A 144 -19.78 -6.75 -17.61
N ARG A 145 -19.69 -5.53 -18.14
CA ARG A 145 -20.81 -4.59 -18.17
C ARG A 145 -21.59 -4.82 -19.46
N TYR A 146 -22.88 -5.12 -19.33
CA TYR A 146 -23.84 -5.20 -20.43
C TYR A 146 -24.54 -3.87 -20.65
#